data_AF-A0A942Z0E5-F1
#
_entry.id   AF-A0A942Z0E5-F1
#
_cell.length_a   1.000
_cell.length_b   1.000
_cell.length_c   1.000
_cell.angle_alpha   90.00
_cell.angle_beta   90.00
_cell.angle_gamma   90.00
#
_symmetry.space_group_name_H-M   'P 1'
#
loop_
_entity.id
_entity.type
_entity.pdbx_description
1 polymer ?
#
loop_
_entity_poly.entity_id
_entity_poly.type
_entity_poly.pdbx_seq_one_letter_code
_entity_poly.pdbx_strand_id
1 'polypeptide(L)' 'MNGETVKKQRTHPIVRKCMQHLNVIEANDKTKQIVYMYLKAMDDELNKIKKEN' A
#
# COMPACT_ATOMS: atom_id res chain seq x y z
N MET A 1 13.16 23.11 13.18
CA MET A 1 12.66 21.74 13.01
C MET A 1 12.48 21.53 11.52
N ASN A 2 13.34 20.71 10.90
CA ASN A 2 13.35 20.49 9.46
C ASN A 2 12.13 19.67 9.07
N GLY A 3 11.12 20.32 8.50
CA GLY A 3 9.94 19.69 7.94
C GLY A 3 10.32 19.00 6.64
N GLU A 4 10.88 17.80 6.73
CA GLU A 4 11.00 16.89 5.59
C GLU A 4 9.59 16.63 5.05
N THR A 5 9.33 17.16 3.87
CA THR A 5 8.10 16.92 3.12
C THR A 5 8.01 15.44 2.79
N VAL A 6 7.32 14.68 3.64
CA VAL A 6 6.94 13.30 3.34
C VAL A 6 6.08 13.37 2.08
N LYS A 7 6.68 13.06 0.92
CA LYS A 7 5.93 12.81 -0.31
C LYS A 7 4.87 11.76 0.05
N LYS A 8 3.61 12.17 0.19
CA LYS A 8 2.47 11.25 0.28
C LYS A 8 2.52 10.40 -0.99
N GLN A 9 3.18 9.24 -0.91
CA GLN A 9 3.06 8.21 -1.93
C GLN A 9 1.58 7.91 -2.02
N ARG A 10 0.95 8.35 -3.11
CA ARG A 10 -0.48 8.15 -3.33
C ARG A 10 -0.68 6.64 -3.42
N THR A 11 -1.20 6.06 -2.35
CA THR A 11 -1.50 4.62 -2.27
C THR A 11 -2.32 4.22 -3.49
N HIS A 12 -1.89 3.15 -4.18
CA HIS A 12 -2.56 2.69 -5.39
C HIS A 12 -4.06 2.44 -5.12
N PRO A 13 -4.98 2.84 -6.02
CA PRO A 13 -6.42 2.75 -5.77
C PRO A 13 -6.92 1.34 -5.39
N ILE A 14 -6.29 0.30 -5.95
CA ILE A 14 -6.61 -1.10 -5.62
C ILE A 14 -6.26 -1.42 -4.16
N VAL A 15 -5.11 -0.96 -3.67
CA VAL A 15 -4.70 -1.17 -2.28
C VAL A 15 -5.70 -0.50 -1.34
N ARG A 16 -6.14 0.72 -1.65
CA ARG A 16 -7.18 1.40 -0.87
C ARG A 16 -8.49 0.61 -0.82
N LYS A 17 -8.97 0.10 -1.96
CA LYS A 17 -10.20 -0.71 -2.02
C LYS A 17 -10.06 -2.01 -1.22
N CYS A 18 -8.92 -2.69 -1.33
CA CYS A 18 -8.66 -3.91 -0.57
C CYS A 18 -8.74 -3.64 0.94
N MET A 19 -8.08 -2.60 1.43
CA MET A 19 -8.15 -2.23 2.85
C MET A 19 -9.56 -1.85 3.31
N GLN A 20 -10.36 -1.20 2.45
CA GLN A 20 -11.77 -0.93 2.75
C GLN A 20 -12.57 -2.22 2.90
N HIS A 21 -12.37 -3.21 2.03
CA HIS A 21 -13.05 -4.50 2.15
C HIS A 21 -12.63 -5.28 3.40
N LEU A 22 -11.35 -5.23 3.77
CA LEU A 22 -10.86 -5.83 5.02
C LEU A 22 -11.51 -5.22 6.26
N ASN A 23 -11.86 -3.93 6.22
CA ASN A 23 -12.65 -3.30 7.28
C ASN A 23 -14.10 -3.78 7.31
N VAL A 24 -14.73 -3.97 6.15
CA VAL A 24 -16.12 -4.47 6.04
C VAL A 24 -16.26 -5.89 6.60
N ILE A 25 -15.27 -6.75 6.36
CA ILE A 25 -15.27 -8.13 6.90
C ILE A 25 -14.70 -8.22 8.32
N GLU A 26 -14.45 -7.08 8.97
CA GLU A 26 -13.89 -7.01 10.33
C GLU A 26 -12.60 -7.82 10.52
N ALA A 27 -11.75 -7.85 9.48
CA ALA A 27 -10.46 -8.52 9.59
C ALA A 27 -9.65 -7.89 10.72
N ASN A 28 -8.89 -8.70 11.46
CA ASN A 28 -8.03 -8.18 12.51
C ASN A 28 -6.88 -7.33 11.92
N ASP A 29 -6.30 -6.47 12.77
CA ASP A 29 -5.27 -5.52 12.35
C ASP A 29 -4.00 -6.19 11.84
N LYS A 30 -3.64 -7.36 12.38
CA LYS A 30 -2.48 -8.12 11.91
C LYS A 30 -2.68 -8.62 10.48
N THR A 31 -3.88 -9.12 10.16
CA THR A 31 -4.25 -9.53 8.80
C THR A 31 -4.21 -8.33 7.85
N LYS A 32 -4.80 -7.19 8.25
CA LYS A 32 -4.75 -5.94 7.47
C LYS A 32 -3.32 -5.49 7.17
N GLN A 33 -2.44 -5.53 8.17
CA GLN A 33 -1.04 -5.15 8.02
C GLN A 33 -0.30 -6.09 7.05
N ILE A 34 -0.46 -7.41 7.20
CA ILE A 34 0.17 -8.40 6.32
C ILE A 34 -0.28 -8.20 4.86
N VAL A 35 -1.59 -8.05 4.63
CA VAL A 35 -2.11 -7.81 3.27
C VAL A 35 -1.56 -6.51 2.69
N TYR A 36 -1.54 -5.42 3.47
CA TYR A 36 -0.97 -4.16 3.01
C TYR A 36 0.51 -4.30 2.64
N MET A 37 1.31 -5.02 3.44
CA MET A 37 2.72 -5.26 3.15
C MET A 37 2.94 -6.00 1.83
N TYR A 38 2.17 -7.07 1.57
CA TYR A 38 2.27 -7.80 0.31
C TYR A 38 1.85 -6.96 -0.89
N LEU A 39 0.74 -6.22 -0.77
CA LEU A 39 0.27 -5.33 -1.84
C LEU A 39 1.30 -4.24 -2.16
N LYS A 40 1.93 -3.66 -1.13
CA LYS A 40 2.97 -2.65 -1.30
C LYS A 40 4.21 -3.23 -1.97
N ALA A 41 4.65 -4.42 -1.57
CA ALA A 41 5.80 -5.09 -2.19
C ALA A 41 5.58 -5.32 -3.70
N MET A 42 4.39 -5.80 -4.08
CA MET A 42 4.03 -5.98 -5.49
C MET A 42 3.98 -4.65 -6.27
N ASP A 43 3.41 -3.59 -5.68
CA ASP A 43 3.39 -2.26 -6.32
C ASP A 43 4.82 -1.72 -6.52
N ASP A 44 5.69 -1.89 -5.53
CA ASP A 44 7.10 -1.49 -5.59
C ASP A 44 7.85 -2.29 -6.67
N GLU A 45 7.61 -3.59 -6.79
CA GLU A 45 8.19 -4.44 -7.86
C GLU A 45 7.73 -4.02 -9.26
N LEU A 46 6.43 -3.82 -9.45
CA LEU A 46 5.87 -3.34 -10.73
C LEU A 46 6.43 -1.97 -11.12
N ASN A 47 6.61 -1.08 -10.15
CA ASN A 47 7.18 0.24 -10.38
C ASN A 47 8.68 0.18 -10.71
N LYS A 48 9.42 -0.82 -10.22
CA LYS A 48 10.81 -1.06 -10.66
C LYS A 48 10.85 -1.53 -12.10
N ILE A 49 10.03 -2.53 -12.45
CA ILE A 49 9.95 -3.07 -13.83
C ILE A 49 9.59 -1.96 -14.84
N LYS A 50 8.65 -1.07 -14.50
CA LYS A 50 8.29 0.07 -15.36
C LYS A 50 9.38 1.11 -15.56
N LYS A 51 10.37 1.19 -14.66
CA LYS A 51 11.49 2.14 -14.79
C LYS A 51 12.65 1.56 -15.58
N GLU A 52 12.73 0.24 -15.68
CA GLU A 52 13.77 -0.49 -16.40
C GLU A 52 13.43 -0.73 -17.88
N ASN A 53 12.18 -0.46 -18.29
CA ASN A 53 11.69 -0.49 -19.67
C ASN A 53 11.37 0.92 -20.17
#